data_AF-A0A5Q0EMI6-F1
#
_entry.id   AF-A0A5Q0EMI6-F1
#
_cell.length_a   1.000
_cell.length_b   1.000
_cell.length_c   1.000
_cell.angle_alpha   90.00
_cell.angle_beta   90.00
_cell.angle_gamma   90.00
#
_symmetry.space_group_name_H-M   'P 1'
#
loop_
_entity.id
_entity.type
_entity.pdbx_description
1 polymer ?
#
loop_
_entity_poly.entity_id
_entity_poly.type
_entity_poly.pdbx_seq_one_letter_code
_entity_poly.pdbx_strand_id
1 'polypeptide(L)'
;MAYAPAEELEIYAAASRGLMELEPNPERRLKYADFIDIYTALDDNELKRYQQDYAEENLAMTALFVRMREEGFQKGMQQGMQQGEAELLLRLISRKFGPQVAQQHEAQIRQAALDSLEHWADAILSAESPDELFE
;
A
#
# COMPACT_ATOMS: atom_id res chain seq x y z
N MET A 1 -7.70 21.03 -18.67
CA MET A 1 -8.32 20.69 -19.98
C MET A 1 -9.62 20.01 -19.63
N ALA A 2 -10.77 20.56 -20.02
CA ALA A 2 -12.06 19.91 -19.81
C ALA A 2 -12.46 19.27 -21.14
N TYR A 3 -12.47 17.94 -21.19
CA TYR A 3 -12.94 17.19 -22.35
C TYR A 3 -14.46 17.02 -22.25
N ALA A 4 -15.13 16.67 -23.34
CA ALA A 4 -16.55 16.30 -23.24
C ALA A 4 -16.68 14.96 -22.50
N PRO A 5 -17.72 14.73 -21.69
CA PRO A 5 -17.87 13.47 -20.91
C PRO A 5 -17.85 12.18 -21.75
N ALA A 6 -18.22 12.26 -23.04
CA ALA A 6 -18.13 11.13 -23.96
C ALA A 6 -16.69 10.83 -24.41
N GLU A 7 -15.84 11.86 -24.51
CA GLU A 7 -14.43 11.73 -24.88
C GLU A 7 -13.60 11.18 -23.71
N GLU A 8 -13.99 11.48 -22.46
CA GLU A 8 -13.29 10.99 -21.27
C GLU A 8 -13.39 9.47 -21.11
N LEU A 9 -14.55 8.88 -21.46
CA LEU A 9 -14.74 7.43 -21.47
C LEU A 9 -13.92 6.72 -22.55
N GLU A 10 -13.84 7.30 -23.74
CA GLU A 10 -13.00 6.75 -24.83
C GLU A 10 -11.51 6.87 -24.49
N ILE A 11 -11.08 7.99 -23.89
CA ILE A 11 -9.72 8.19 -23.41
C ILE A 11 -9.37 7.17 -22.33
N TYR A 12 -10.28 6.94 -21.38
CA TYR A 12 -10.10 5.92 -20.34
C TYR A 12 -9.94 4.53 -20.94
N ALA A 13 -10.85 4.12 -21.83
CA ALA A 13 -10.80 2.82 -22.52
C ALA A 13 -9.49 2.64 -23.30
N ALA A 14 -9.09 3.64 -24.08
CA ALA A 14 -7.89 3.60 -24.90
C ALA A 14 -6.60 3.55 -24.05
N ALA A 15 -6.54 4.32 -22.96
CA ALA A 15 -5.42 4.34 -22.04
C ALA A 15 -5.28 2.99 -21.32
N SER A 16 -6.39 2.44 -20.83
CA SER A 16 -6.45 1.13 -20.18
C SER A 16 -6.02 0.00 -21.11
N ARG A 17 -6.49 -0.01 -22.37
CA ARG A 17 -6.08 -0.99 -23.38
C ARG A 17 -4.60 -0.88 -23.71
N GLY A 18 -4.12 0.33 -24.00
CA GLY A 18 -2.71 0.57 -24.31
C GLY A 18 -1.80 0.15 -23.16
N LEU A 19 -2.21 0.39 -21.92
CA LEU A 19 -1.46 -0.04 -20.73
C LEU A 19 -1.34 -1.58 -20.63
N MET A 20 -2.39 -2.33 -20.98
CA MET A 20 -2.34 -3.79 -20.99
C MET A 20 -1.43 -4.36 -22.07
N GLU A 21 -1.41 -3.73 -23.24
CA GLU A 21 -0.58 -4.14 -24.38
C GLU A 21 0.90 -3.80 -24.17
N LEU A 22 1.20 -2.64 -23.59
CA LEU A 22 2.56 -2.09 -23.55
C LEU A 22 3.33 -2.44 -22.28
N GLU A 23 2.66 -2.68 -21.14
CA GLU A 23 3.33 -2.97 -19.87
C GLU A 23 3.11 -4.43 -19.43
N PRO A 24 4.10 -5.32 -19.63
CA PRO A 24 3.98 -6.73 -19.25
C PRO A 24 4.11 -6.97 -17.74
N ASN A 25 4.71 -6.05 -16.98
CA ASN A 25 4.88 -6.22 -15.55
C ASN A 25 3.58 -5.85 -14.81
N PRO A 26 2.96 -6.80 -14.07
CA PRO A 26 1.67 -6.56 -13.41
C PRO A 26 1.72 -5.48 -12.33
N GLU A 27 2.84 -5.30 -11.62
CA GLU A 27 2.99 -4.25 -10.60
C GLU A 27 3.10 -2.86 -11.22
N ARG A 28 3.85 -2.73 -12.32
CA ARG A 28 3.94 -1.46 -13.06
C ARG A 28 2.62 -1.12 -13.73
N ARG A 29 1.94 -2.12 -14.28
CA ARG A 29 0.61 -1.97 -14.84
C ARG A 29 -0.38 -1.42 -13.83
N LEU A 30 -0.36 -1.92 -12.59
CA LEU A 30 -1.17 -1.36 -11.50
C LEU A 30 -0.84 0.10 -11.23
N LYS A 31 0.45 0.41 -11.03
CA LYS A 31 0.90 1.77 -10.74
C LYS A 31 0.47 2.79 -11.81
N TYR A 32 0.50 2.39 -13.09
CA TYR A 32 0.08 3.26 -14.19
C TYR A 32 -1.43 3.36 -14.34
N ALA A 33 -2.18 2.33 -13.96
CA ALA A 33 -3.63 2.39 -13.95
C ALA A 33 -4.16 3.35 -12.90
N ASP A 34 -3.53 3.41 -11.71
CA ASP A 34 -3.89 4.40 -10.69
C ASP A 34 -3.78 5.83 -11.25
N PHE A 35 -2.77 6.11 -12.07
CA PHE A 35 -2.67 7.41 -12.74
C PHE A 35 -3.80 7.64 -13.74
N ILE A 36 -4.20 6.62 -14.51
CA ILE A 36 -5.34 6.75 -15.42
C ILE A 36 -6.59 7.10 -14.62
N ASP A 37 -6.91 6.33 -13.56
CA ASP A 37 -8.07 6.56 -12.70
C ASP A 37 -8.06 7.97 -12.05
N ILE A 38 -6.92 8.39 -11.49
CA ILE A 38 -6.77 9.70 -10.84
C ILE A 38 -6.94 10.86 -11.82
N TYR A 39 -6.38 10.73 -13.03
CA TYR A 39 -6.38 11.82 -14.01
C TYR A 39 -7.64 11.87 -14.87
N THR A 40 -8.35 10.75 -15.06
CA THR A 40 -9.68 10.77 -15.71
C THR A 40 -10.78 11.14 -14.74
N ALA A 41 -10.63 10.84 -13.44
CA ALA A 41 -11.54 11.26 -12.37
C ALA A 41 -13.03 10.98 -12.68
N LEU A 42 -13.32 9.84 -13.33
CA LEU A 42 -14.67 9.45 -13.72
C LEU A 42 -15.58 9.38 -12.50
N ASP A 43 -16.76 9.99 -12.59
CA ASP A 43 -17.75 9.92 -11.53
C ASP A 43 -18.53 8.58 -11.55
N ASP A 44 -19.37 8.36 -10.53
CA ASP A 44 -20.15 7.13 -10.37
C ASP A 44 -21.09 6.83 -11.57
N ASN A 45 -21.56 7.87 -12.27
CA ASN A 45 -22.43 7.71 -13.43
C ASN A 45 -21.63 7.37 -14.69
N GLU A 46 -20.47 8.01 -14.87
CA GLU A 46 -19.56 7.76 -15.98
C GLU A 46 -18.95 6.36 -15.88
N LEU A 47 -18.56 5.93 -14.69
CA LEU A 47 -18.07 4.58 -14.44
C LEU A 47 -19.14 3.52 -14.75
N LYS A 48 -20.40 3.78 -14.41
CA LYS A 48 -21.52 2.89 -14.78
C LYS A 48 -21.72 2.81 -16.29
N ARG A 49 -21.62 3.94 -17.00
CA ARG A 49 -21.72 3.97 -18.47
C ARG A 49 -20.56 3.22 -19.10
N TYR A 50 -19.34 3.40 -18.60
CA TYR A 50 -18.18 2.62 -19.02
C TYR A 50 -18.39 1.11 -18.85
N GLN A 51 -18.92 0.69 -17.70
CA GLN A 51 -19.22 -0.73 -17.43
C GLN A 51 -20.27 -1.32 -18.38
N GLN A 52 -21.23 -0.50 -18.83
CA GLN A 52 -22.28 -0.91 -19.76
C GLN A 52 -21.78 -0.98 -21.20
N ASP A 53 -21.05 0.05 -21.64
CA ASP A 53 -20.63 0.21 -23.04
C ASP A 53 -19.38 -0.63 -23.38
N TYR A 54 -18.58 -1.02 -22.37
CA TYR A 54 -17.33 -1.77 -22.52
C TYR A 54 -17.29 -3.05 -21.67
N ALA A 55 -18.39 -3.82 -21.62
CA ALA A 55 -18.56 -4.94 -20.69
C ALA A 55 -17.55 -6.11 -20.88
N GLU A 56 -17.21 -6.48 -22.12
CA GLU A 56 -16.26 -7.59 -22.39
C GLU A 56 -14.80 -7.21 -22.06
N GLU A 57 -14.41 -5.96 -22.30
CA GLU A 57 -13.13 -5.40 -21.91
C GLU A 57 -13.04 -5.18 -20.39
N ASN A 58 -14.15 -4.81 -19.75
CA ASN A 58 -14.20 -4.56 -18.31
C ASN A 58 -13.98 -5.81 -17.46
N LEU A 59 -14.62 -6.95 -17.76
CA LEU A 59 -14.72 -8.03 -16.77
C LEU A 59 -13.35 -8.59 -16.31
N ALA A 60 -12.42 -8.78 -17.23
CA ALA A 60 -11.07 -9.26 -16.89
C ALA A 60 -10.20 -8.14 -16.29
N MET A 61 -10.34 -6.91 -16.79
CA MET A 61 -9.57 -5.76 -16.33
C MET A 61 -10.00 -5.32 -14.93
N THR A 62 -11.29 -5.08 -14.70
CA THR A 62 -11.87 -4.68 -13.40
C THR A 62 -11.59 -5.71 -12.33
N ALA A 63 -11.75 -7.01 -12.61
CA ALA A 63 -11.49 -8.06 -11.63
C ALA A 63 -10.00 -8.11 -11.22
N LEU A 64 -9.08 -7.95 -12.19
CA LEU A 64 -7.65 -7.90 -11.91
C LEU A 64 -7.28 -6.63 -11.12
N PHE A 65 -7.82 -5.47 -11.50
CA PHE A 65 -7.55 -4.20 -10.81
C PHE A 65 -8.08 -4.18 -9.39
N VAL A 66 -9.32 -4.61 -9.16
CA VAL A 66 -9.89 -4.69 -7.81
C VAL A 66 -9.02 -5.57 -6.92
N ARG A 67 -8.68 -6.78 -7.38
CA ARG A 67 -7.84 -7.70 -6.62
C ARG A 67 -6.45 -7.14 -6.34
N MET A 68 -5.78 -6.59 -7.35
CA MET A 68 -4.43 -6.04 -7.20
C MET A 68 -4.41 -4.80 -6.29
N ARG A 69 -5.44 -3.95 -6.36
CA ARG A 69 -5.62 -2.81 -5.47
C ARG A 69 -5.87 -3.25 -4.02
N GLU A 70 -6.71 -4.26 -3.81
CA GLU A 70 -6.92 -4.85 -2.49
C GLU A 70 -5.62 -5.43 -1.93
N GLU A 71 -4.88 -6.22 -2.71
CA GLU A 71 -3.58 -6.77 -2.31
C GLU A 71 -2.56 -5.65 -2.00
N GLY A 72 -2.52 -4.58 -2.80
CA GLY A 72 -1.67 -3.42 -2.58
C GLY A 72 -2.04 -2.66 -1.30
N PHE A 73 -3.33 -2.43 -1.07
CA PHE A 73 -3.82 -1.80 0.16
C PHE A 73 -3.49 -2.63 1.39
N GLN A 74 -3.69 -3.95 1.35
CA GLN A 74 -3.36 -4.86 2.45
C GLN A 74 -1.85 -4.84 2.76
N LYS A 75 -0.99 -4.91 1.73
CA LYS A 75 0.46 -4.79 1.90
C LYS A 75 0.85 -3.44 2.50
N GLY A 76 0.25 -2.35 2.01
CA GLY A 76 0.50 -1.00 2.52
C GLY A 76 0.10 -0.85 3.98
N MET A 77 -1.05 -1.41 4.37
CA MET A 77 -1.52 -1.42 5.76
C MET A 77 -0.56 -2.19 6.66
N GLN A 78 -0.14 -3.39 6.25
CA GLN A 78 0.81 -4.22 6.99
C GLN A 78 2.16 -3.53 7.18
N GLN A 79 2.70 -2.93 6.11
CA GLN A 79 3.94 -2.15 6.17
C GLN A 79 3.80 -0.93 7.10
N GLY A 80 2.67 -0.23 7.03
CA GLY A 80 2.40 0.92 7.89
C GLY A 80 2.31 0.54 9.37
N MET A 81 1.68 -0.59 9.69
CA MET A 81 1.61 -1.14 11.05
C MET A 81 3.01 -1.48 11.58
N GLN A 82 3.80 -2.25 10.82
CA GLN A 82 5.16 -2.63 11.20
C GLN A 82 6.06 -1.40 11.42
N GLN A 83 6.01 -0.42 10.53
CA GLN A 83 6.78 0.83 10.68
C GLN A 83 6.35 1.61 11.92
N GLY A 84 5.03 1.72 12.16
CA GLY A 84 4.49 2.41 13.32
C GLY A 84 4.90 1.78 14.65
N GLU A 85 4.84 0.45 14.74
CA GLU A 85 5.26 -0.30 15.92
C GLU A 85 6.76 -0.20 16.16
N ALA A 86 7.58 -0.34 15.12
CA ALA A 86 9.03 -0.17 15.22
C ALA A 86 9.39 1.23 15.75
N GLU A 87 8.75 2.28 15.25
CA GLU A 87 8.98 3.65 15.74
C GLU A 87 8.47 3.88 17.16
N LEU A 88 7.37 3.25 17.55
CA LEU A 88 6.89 3.30 18.93
C LEU A 88 7.88 2.59 19.87
N LEU A 89 8.31 1.38 19.52
CA LEU A 89 9.24 0.60 20.33
C LEU A 89 10.57 1.32 20.49
N LEU A 90 11.13 1.89 19.42
CA LEU A 90 12.36 2.70 19.50
C LEU A 90 12.21 3.89 20.45
N ARG A 91 11.06 4.58 20.43
CA ARG A 91 10.77 5.67 21.37
C ARG A 91 10.67 5.17 22.81
N LEU A 92 10.06 4.00 23.04
CA LEU A 92 9.95 3.40 24.37
C LEU A 92 11.32 2.96 24.91
N ILE A 93 12.15 2.30 24.08
CA ILE A 93 13.52 1.91 24.43
C ILE A 93 14.35 3.15 24.77
N SER A 94 14.27 4.18 23.95
CA SER A 94 14.97 5.45 24.17
C SER A 94 14.58 6.10 25.51
N ARG A 95 13.31 5.97 25.93
CA ARG A 95 12.83 6.48 27.22
C ARG A 95 13.23 5.62 28.41
N LYS A 96 13.19 4.28 28.28
CA LYS A 96 13.43 3.35 29.39
C LYS A 96 14.93 3.07 29.59
N PHE A 97 15.65 2.81 28.51
CA PHE A 97 17.05 2.38 28.52
C PHE A 97 18.01 3.43 27.97
N GLY A 98 17.50 4.51 27.40
CA GLY A 98 18.29 5.63 26.88
C GLY A 98 18.49 5.59 25.36
N PRO A 99 18.82 6.74 24.75
CA PRO A 99 18.88 6.89 23.29
C PRO A 99 19.99 6.06 22.63
N GLN A 100 21.09 5.78 23.35
CA GLN A 100 22.20 4.98 22.83
C GLN A 100 21.78 3.53 22.56
N VAL A 101 20.98 2.95 23.47
CA VAL A 101 20.44 1.59 23.30
C VAL A 101 19.48 1.54 22.12
N ALA A 102 18.58 2.52 22.01
CA ALA A 102 17.65 2.59 20.88
C ALA A 102 18.40 2.68 19.53
N GLN A 103 19.46 3.48 19.45
CA GLN A 103 20.27 3.61 18.23
C GLN A 103 21.01 2.30 17.89
N GLN A 104 21.54 1.60 18.90
CA GLN A 104 22.25 0.34 18.70
C GLN A 104 21.34 -0.74 18.06
N HIS A 105 20.06 -0.77 18.43
CA HIS A 105 19.10 -1.76 17.95
C HIS A 105 18.17 -1.25 16.83
N GLU A 106 18.39 -0.04 16.32
CA GLU A 106 17.50 0.58 15.33
C GLU A 106 17.31 -0.26 14.06
N ALA A 107 18.40 -0.77 13.49
CA ALA A 107 18.34 -1.56 12.28
C ALA A 107 17.60 -2.90 12.49
N GLN A 108 17.81 -3.53 13.65
CA GLN A 108 17.14 -4.78 14.03
C GLN A 108 15.64 -4.56 14.18
N ILE A 109 15.24 -3.49 14.88
CA ILE A 109 13.83 -3.18 15.14
C ILE A 109 13.10 -2.80 13.85
N ARG A 110 13.69 -1.95 13.00
CA ARG A 110 13.05 -1.54 11.74
C ARG A 110 12.88 -2.69 10.73
N GLN A 111 13.65 -3.76 10.86
CA GLN A 111 13.60 -4.93 9.97
C GLN A 111 12.88 -6.13 10.60
N ALA A 112 12.53 -6.06 11.88
CA ALA A 112 11.88 -7.14 12.60
C ALA A 112 10.45 -7.37 12.07
N ALA A 113 10.01 -8.63 12.05
CA ALA A 113 8.63 -8.97 11.72
C ALA A 113 7.67 -8.43 12.79
N LEU A 114 6.39 -8.24 12.43
CA LEU A 114 5.37 -7.70 13.32
C LEU A 114 5.28 -8.48 14.65
N ASP A 115 5.23 -9.81 14.58
CA ASP A 115 5.17 -10.67 15.78
C ASP A 115 6.33 -10.43 16.77
N SER A 116 7.53 -10.12 16.27
CA SER A 116 8.67 -9.79 17.11
C SER A 116 8.54 -8.40 17.73
N LEU A 117 8.00 -7.43 16.98
CA LEU A 117 7.75 -6.08 17.48
C LEU A 117 6.67 -6.09 18.58
N GLU A 118 5.59 -6.85 18.40
CA GLU A 118 4.54 -7.04 19.40
C GLU A 118 5.11 -7.68 20.67
N HIS A 119 5.91 -8.75 20.52
CA HIS A 119 6.56 -9.41 21.65
C HIS A 119 7.43 -8.45 22.46
N TRP A 120 8.30 -7.68 21.79
CA TRP A 120 9.15 -6.69 22.46
C TRP A 120 8.34 -5.52 23.04
N ALA A 121 7.23 -5.12 22.41
CA ALA A 121 6.34 -4.09 22.93
C ALA A 121 5.63 -4.51 24.23
N ASP A 122 5.35 -5.80 24.41
CA ASP A 122 4.85 -6.34 25.67
C ASP A 122 6.00 -6.48 26.70
N ALA A 123 7.13 -7.04 26.28
CA ALA A 123 8.28 -7.28 27.14
C ALA A 123 8.88 -5.98 27.71
N ILE A 124 8.85 -4.87 26.97
CA ILE A 124 9.40 -3.59 27.44
C ILE A 124 8.71 -3.03 28.68
N LEU A 125 7.49 -3.50 28.99
CA LEU A 125 6.78 -3.07 30.19
C LEU A 125 7.42 -3.65 31.46
N SER A 126 7.95 -4.87 31.40
CA SER A 126 8.56 -5.57 32.54
C SER A 126 10.08 -5.61 32.49
N ALA A 127 10.70 -5.66 31.31
CA ALA A 127 12.14 -5.91 31.15
C ALA A 127 13.01 -4.91 31.91
N GLU A 128 13.93 -5.36 32.75
CA GLU A 128 14.83 -4.51 33.53
C GLU A 128 16.09 -4.13 32.76
N SER A 129 16.38 -4.83 31.65
CA SER A 129 17.54 -4.59 30.80
C SER A 129 17.23 -4.71 29.31
N PRO A 130 18.06 -4.14 28.42
CA PRO A 130 17.96 -4.36 26.98
C PRO A 130 18.14 -5.83 26.58
N ASP A 131 18.96 -6.60 27.30
CA ASP A 131 19.18 -8.00 26.98
C ASP A 131 17.88 -8.80 27.19
N GLU A 132 17.21 -8.61 28.33
CA GLU A 132 15.91 -9.24 28.63
C GLU A 132 14.79 -8.82 27.66
N LEU A 133 14.90 -7.62 27.05
CA LEU A 133 13.94 -7.17 26.05
C LEU A 133 14.02 -7.97 24.75
N PHE A 134 15.22 -8.42 24.36
CA PHE A 134 15.47 -9.06 23.07
C PHE A 134 15.68 -10.58 23.14
N GLU A 135 15.54 -11.19 24.33
CA GLU A 135 15.44 -12.64 24.52
C GLU A 135 14.14 -13.21 23.92
#